data_AF-A0A9E1QSC1-F1
#
_entry.id   AF-A0A9E1QSC1-F1
#
_cell.length_a   1.000
_cell.length_b   1.000
_cell.length_c   1.000
_cell.angle_alpha   90.00
_cell.angle_beta   90.00
_cell.angle_gamma   90.00
#
_symmetry.space_group_name_H-M   'P 1'
#
loop_
_entity.id
_entity.type
_entity.pdbx_description
1 polymer ?
#
loop_
_entity_poly.entity_id
_entity_poly.type
_entity_poly.pdbx_seq_one_letter_code
_entity_poly.pdbx_strand_id
1 'polypeptide(L)'
;NDIESLEKIFDQNKNDVAAIIMEPVSFNPPKNNFLENVRELCFKNKALLIFDEMITGFRFGVHGAQSIFGVVPDLTCFGKAISNGYPLSVITGRREYMSEFNDVFYSFTYGGELPSISAAIKTIDILKSNKVPENIRDKGLYFIDNFNKICNELNVDFIYAKGYGNWPKYECKDTKIYTSQEILTLFQQELVRRGILIKPTVFICYRHSYSDLDRLLSVCRQAMLLISDLLLNNNLLNNIDGDLINTIIRDETIDH
;
A
#
# COMPACT_ATOMS: atom_id res chain seq x y z
N ASN A 1 -7.96 -6.07 11.77
CA ASN A 1 -9.37 -5.69 12.03
C ASN A 1 -10.10 -6.72 12.89
N ASP A 2 -9.43 -7.32 13.86
CA ASP A 2 -10.04 -8.24 14.84
C ASP A 2 -9.58 -7.75 16.22
N ILE A 3 -10.49 -7.11 16.95
CA ILE A 3 -10.17 -6.50 18.24
C ILE A 3 -10.12 -7.54 19.35
N GLU A 4 -11.02 -8.54 19.30
CA GLU A 4 -11.08 -9.62 20.29
C GLU A 4 -9.78 -10.43 20.30
N SER A 5 -9.22 -10.68 19.12
CA SER A 5 -7.91 -11.32 19.01
C SER A 5 -6.80 -10.50 19.65
N LEU A 6 -6.84 -9.16 19.56
CA LEU A 6 -5.83 -8.31 20.18
C LEU A 6 -6.00 -8.24 21.71
N GLU A 7 -7.24 -8.17 22.20
CA GLU A 7 -7.56 -8.22 23.63
C GLU A 7 -7.02 -9.50 24.27
N LYS A 8 -7.21 -10.66 23.61
CA LYS A 8 -6.68 -11.94 24.07
C LYS A 8 -5.16 -11.94 24.20
N ILE A 9 -4.44 -11.27 23.29
CA ILE A 9 -2.97 -11.16 23.36
C ILE A 9 -2.55 -10.35 24.59
N PHE A 10 -3.21 -9.22 24.87
CA PHE A 10 -2.94 -8.45 26.09
C PHE A 10 -3.24 -9.25 27.36
N ASP A 11 -4.33 -10.03 27.38
CA ASP A 11 -4.69 -10.88 28.51
C ASP A 11 -3.70 -12.02 28.77
N GLN A 12 -3.08 -12.54 27.71
CA GLN A 12 -2.07 -13.59 27.79
C GLN A 12 -0.69 -13.04 28.21
N ASN A 13 -0.42 -11.76 27.93
CA ASN A 13 0.87 -11.10 28.16
C ASN A 13 0.70 -9.87 29.08
N LYS A 14 0.01 -10.05 30.21
CA LYS A 14 -0.36 -8.95 31.11
C LYS A 14 0.87 -8.17 31.58
N ASN A 15 0.85 -6.86 31.34
CA ASN A 15 1.92 -5.91 31.66
C ASN A 15 3.26 -6.19 30.96
N ASP A 16 3.29 -7.03 29.93
CA ASP A 16 4.51 -7.40 29.19
C ASP A 16 4.52 -6.87 27.74
N VAL A 17 3.44 -6.21 27.33
CA VAL A 17 3.34 -5.59 25.99
C VAL A 17 3.79 -4.13 26.06
N ALA A 18 4.94 -3.81 25.46
CA ALA A 18 5.46 -2.45 25.40
C ALA A 18 4.74 -1.56 24.37
N ALA A 19 4.43 -2.12 23.19
CA ALA A 19 3.83 -1.37 22.10
C ALA A 19 3.03 -2.25 21.13
N ILE A 20 2.09 -1.63 20.43
CA ILE A 20 1.44 -2.15 19.22
C ILE A 20 1.93 -1.35 18.03
N ILE A 21 2.52 -2.04 17.05
CA ILE A 21 2.98 -1.45 15.80
C ILE A 21 2.07 -1.94 14.68
N MET A 22 1.46 -1.02 13.93
CA MET A 22 0.54 -1.40 12.85
C MET A 22 0.46 -0.35 11.75
N GLU A 23 0.18 -0.79 10.53
CA GLU A 23 -0.33 0.11 9.49
C GLU A 23 -1.76 0.56 9.89
N PRO A 24 -2.10 1.86 9.83
CA PRO A 24 -3.45 2.32 10.16
C PRO A 24 -4.48 1.85 9.13
N VAL A 25 -4.03 1.56 7.90
CA VAL A 25 -4.87 1.10 6.79
C VAL A 25 -4.10 0.11 5.92
N SER A 26 -4.76 -1.00 5.62
CA SER A 26 -4.38 -1.90 4.52
C SER A 26 -5.36 -1.74 3.35
N PHE A 27 -5.34 -2.60 2.34
CA PHE A 27 -6.33 -2.55 1.26
C PHE A 27 -7.80 -2.70 1.71
N ASN A 28 -8.03 -3.20 2.93
CA ASN A 28 -9.35 -3.23 3.55
C ASN A 28 -9.45 -2.12 4.61
N PRO A 29 -10.51 -1.29 4.59
CA PRO A 29 -10.68 -0.26 5.61
C PRO A 29 -10.80 -0.85 7.01
N PRO A 30 -10.30 -0.15 8.04
CA PRO A 30 -10.68 -0.45 9.42
C PRO A 30 -12.22 -0.36 9.51
N LYS A 31 -12.81 -1.29 10.25
CA LYS A 31 -14.26 -1.38 10.45
C LYS A 31 -14.57 -1.29 11.93
N ASN A 32 -15.80 -0.95 12.29
CA ASN A 32 -16.31 -1.03 13.66
C ASN A 32 -15.41 -0.31 14.68
N ASN A 33 -14.94 0.90 14.34
CA ASN A 33 -14.05 1.72 15.16
C ASN A 33 -12.77 0.98 15.62
N PHE A 34 -12.23 0.11 14.77
CA PHE A 34 -11.09 -0.74 15.12
C PHE A 34 -9.88 0.07 15.60
N LEU A 35 -9.54 1.19 14.95
CA LEU A 35 -8.37 1.99 15.33
C LEU A 35 -8.57 2.69 16.68
N GLU A 36 -9.77 3.18 16.95
CA GLU A 36 -10.18 3.77 18.21
C GLU A 36 -10.09 2.73 19.33
N ASN A 37 -10.61 1.52 19.11
CA ASN A 37 -10.57 0.43 20.08
C ASN A 37 -9.13 0.00 20.37
N VAL A 38 -8.27 -0.10 19.35
CA VAL A 38 -6.83 -0.38 19.54
C VAL A 38 -6.18 0.72 20.38
N ARG A 39 -6.50 1.99 20.11
CA ARG A 39 -5.96 3.12 20.89
C ARG A 39 -6.37 3.04 22.35
N GLU A 40 -7.64 2.78 22.63
CA GLU A 40 -8.13 2.60 24.00
C GLU A 40 -7.47 1.42 24.70
N LEU A 41 -7.28 0.31 24.00
CA LEU A 41 -6.67 -0.90 24.55
C LEU A 41 -5.20 -0.66 24.92
N CYS A 42 -4.45 0.02 24.05
CA CYS A 42 -3.07 0.43 24.35
C CYS A 42 -3.01 1.33 25.59
N PHE A 43 -3.91 2.32 25.68
CA PHE A 43 -4.00 3.21 26.84
C PHE A 43 -4.29 2.44 28.15
N LYS A 44 -5.28 1.53 28.14
CA LYS A 44 -5.65 0.71 29.31
C LYS A 44 -4.49 -0.16 29.79
N ASN A 45 -3.67 -0.67 28.87
CA ASN A 45 -2.55 -1.57 29.17
C ASN A 45 -1.20 -0.86 29.30
N LYS A 46 -1.16 0.49 29.24
CA LYS A 46 0.08 1.27 29.27
C LYS A 46 1.09 0.89 28.16
N ALA A 47 0.58 0.43 27.03
CA ALA A 47 1.36 0.15 25.83
C ALA A 47 1.32 1.35 24.88
N LEU A 48 2.38 1.55 24.11
CA LEU A 48 2.42 2.58 23.06
C LEU A 48 1.69 2.11 21.81
N LEU A 49 0.92 3.01 21.20
CA LEU A 49 0.43 2.80 19.83
C LEU A 49 1.40 3.45 18.84
N ILE A 50 1.89 2.68 17.88
CA ILE A 50 2.77 3.15 16.82
C ILE A 50 2.11 2.89 15.46
N PHE A 51 1.91 3.95 14.67
CA PHE A 51 1.47 3.79 13.29
C PHE A 51 2.66 3.71 12.33
N ASP A 52 2.71 2.63 11.57
CA ASP A 52 3.52 2.53 10.36
C ASP A 52 2.76 3.23 9.22
N GLU A 53 3.14 4.48 8.96
CA GLU A 53 2.60 5.29 7.88
C GLU A 53 3.57 5.38 6.69
N MET A 54 4.41 4.35 6.49
CA MET A 54 5.38 4.33 5.41
C MET A 54 4.72 4.35 4.02
N ILE A 55 3.48 3.89 3.88
CA ILE A 55 2.71 3.94 2.62
C ILE A 55 1.64 5.02 2.65
N THR A 56 0.91 5.13 3.77
CA THR A 56 -0.24 6.03 3.91
C THR A 56 0.19 7.48 4.11
N GLY A 57 1.30 7.72 4.81
CA GLY A 57 1.87 9.03 5.10
C GLY A 57 2.21 9.80 3.83
N PHE A 58 1.81 11.07 3.77
CA PHE A 58 2.01 11.99 2.64
C PHE A 58 1.36 11.55 1.30
N ARG A 59 0.79 10.35 1.24
CA ARG A 59 0.12 9.79 0.06
C ARG A 59 -1.40 9.87 0.16
N PHE A 60 -1.96 9.47 1.29
CA PHE A 60 -3.40 9.57 1.56
C PHE A 60 -3.78 11.00 1.98
N GLY A 61 -2.86 11.67 2.66
CA GLY A 61 -2.95 13.08 3.03
C GLY A 61 -1.60 13.55 3.58
N VAL A 62 -1.37 14.86 3.56
CA VAL A 62 -0.13 15.47 4.07
C VAL A 62 0.06 15.29 5.58
N HIS A 63 -1.00 14.88 6.29
CA HIS A 63 -1.00 14.59 7.72
C HIS A 63 -1.15 13.08 8.02
N GLY A 64 -0.99 12.23 7.00
CA GLY A 64 -1.13 10.77 7.11
C GLY A 64 -2.59 10.29 7.27
N ALA A 65 -2.76 8.97 7.26
CA ALA A 65 -4.01 8.30 7.53
C ALA A 65 -4.53 8.59 8.95
N GLN A 66 -3.65 8.80 9.94
CA GLN A 66 -4.05 9.22 11.29
C GLN A 66 -5.02 10.42 11.28
N SER A 67 -4.81 11.38 10.37
CA SER A 67 -5.70 12.55 10.23
C SER A 67 -7.03 12.24 9.57
N ILE A 68 -7.08 11.20 8.75
CA ILE A 68 -8.28 10.77 8.01
C ILE A 68 -9.20 9.96 8.93
N PHE A 69 -8.62 9.11 9.79
CA PHE A 69 -9.38 8.30 10.74
C PHE A 69 -9.56 8.97 12.11
N GLY A 70 -8.92 10.11 12.35
CA GLY A 70 -9.06 10.85 13.62
C GLY A 70 -8.43 10.16 14.83
N VAL A 71 -7.58 9.15 14.62
CA VAL A 71 -6.86 8.45 15.68
C VAL A 71 -5.40 8.85 15.67
N VAL A 72 -4.93 9.45 16.75
CA VAL A 72 -3.53 9.91 16.91
C VAL A 72 -2.75 8.85 17.70
N PRO A 73 -1.72 8.22 17.13
CA PRO A 73 -0.86 7.27 17.83
C PRO A 73 0.10 7.99 18.78
N ASP A 74 0.84 7.24 19.57
CA ASP A 74 1.90 7.78 20.42
C ASP A 74 3.16 8.12 19.61
N LEU A 75 3.47 7.28 18.62
CA LEU A 75 4.53 7.48 17.63
C LEU A 75 4.04 7.13 16.21
N THR A 76 4.66 7.73 15.20
CA THR A 76 4.39 7.48 13.79
C THR A 76 5.69 7.38 13.01
N CYS A 77 5.77 6.38 12.13
CA CYS A 77 6.86 6.21 11.18
C CYS A 77 6.45 6.67 9.78
N PHE A 78 7.26 7.50 9.13
CA PHE A 78 7.07 7.96 7.76
C PHE A 78 8.29 7.69 6.89
N GLY A 79 8.07 7.63 5.58
CA GLY A 79 9.12 7.50 4.57
C GLY A 79 8.52 7.64 3.17
N LYS A 80 9.15 6.99 2.18
CA LYS A 80 8.67 6.89 0.79
C LYS A 80 8.26 8.24 0.17
N ALA A 81 6.97 8.60 0.27
CA ALA A 81 6.38 9.77 -0.39
C ALA A 81 6.86 11.11 0.19
N ILE A 82 7.37 11.14 1.43
CA ILE A 82 7.80 12.38 2.10
C ILE A 82 8.94 13.11 1.36
N SER A 83 9.81 12.38 0.65
CA SER A 83 11.06 12.89 0.08
C SER A 83 11.18 12.68 -1.43
N ASN A 84 10.12 12.20 -2.09
CA ASN A 84 10.04 12.00 -3.55
C ASN A 84 11.27 11.29 -4.16
N GLY A 85 11.76 10.23 -3.50
CA GLY A 85 12.86 9.37 -3.99
C GLY A 85 14.19 9.53 -3.27
N TYR A 86 14.37 10.57 -2.46
CA TYR A 86 15.55 10.71 -1.60
C TYR A 86 15.46 9.80 -0.35
N PRO A 87 16.58 9.23 0.12
CA PRO A 87 16.57 8.28 1.23
C PRO A 87 16.26 8.97 2.56
N LEU A 88 14.98 8.97 2.95
CA LEU A 88 14.53 9.54 4.22
C LEU A 88 13.48 8.65 4.88
N SER A 89 13.70 8.37 6.16
CA SER A 89 12.71 7.83 7.09
C SER A 89 12.62 8.75 8.30
N VAL A 90 11.43 8.85 8.87
CA VAL A 90 11.14 9.74 10.00
C VAL A 90 10.39 8.96 11.06
N ILE A 91 10.84 9.06 12.31
CA ILE A 91 10.03 8.73 13.48
C ILE A 91 9.64 10.04 14.17
N THR A 92 8.37 10.18 14.51
CA THR A 92 7.83 11.37 15.17
C THR A 92 6.68 10.98 16.09
N GLY A 93 6.25 11.87 16.98
CA GLY A 93 5.13 11.61 17.85
C GLY A 93 5.11 12.51 19.08
N ARG A 94 4.58 11.99 20.18
CA ARG A 94 4.45 12.74 21.43
C ARG A 94 5.82 13.15 21.96
N ARG A 95 5.92 14.41 22.41
CA ARG A 95 7.16 14.99 22.92
C ARG A 95 7.81 14.16 24.02
N GLU A 96 7.00 13.64 24.94
CA GLU A 96 7.46 12.82 26.07
C GLU A 96 8.20 11.55 25.65
N TYR A 97 7.87 10.96 24.50
CA TYR A 97 8.59 9.80 23.97
C TYR A 97 9.74 10.22 23.07
N MET A 98 9.58 11.30 22.30
CA MET A 98 10.66 11.83 21.47
C MET A 98 11.83 12.39 22.29
N SER A 99 11.61 12.84 23.53
CA SER A 99 12.69 13.30 24.41
C SER A 99 13.62 12.17 24.86
N GLU A 100 13.13 10.94 24.94
CA GLU A 100 13.93 9.76 25.32
C GLU A 100 15.00 9.42 24.26
N PHE A 101 14.80 9.84 23.00
CA PHE A 101 15.82 9.74 21.95
C PHE A 101 17.06 10.61 22.22
N ASN A 102 17.10 11.42 23.28
CA ASN A 102 18.36 12.06 23.69
C ASN A 102 19.26 11.11 24.49
N ASP A 103 18.67 10.11 25.15
CA ASP A 103 19.35 9.23 26.09
C ASP A 103 19.58 7.82 25.51
N VAL A 104 18.82 7.44 24.48
CA VAL A 104 19.01 6.18 23.75
C VAL A 104 20.13 6.32 22.72
N PHE A 105 21.07 5.38 22.72
CA PHE A 105 22.10 5.32 21.68
C PHE A 105 21.50 4.78 20.37
N TYR A 106 21.56 5.58 19.33
CA TYR A 106 21.34 5.17 17.95
C TYR A 106 22.37 5.87 17.05
N SER A 107 22.77 5.21 15.98
CA SER A 107 23.74 5.73 15.03
C SER A 107 23.16 5.69 13.62
N PHE A 108 23.35 6.77 12.88
CA PHE A 108 22.89 6.89 11.50
C PHE A 108 24.07 7.31 10.62
N THR A 109 24.50 6.44 9.70
CA THR A 109 25.57 6.76 8.72
C THR A 109 25.23 8.00 7.89
N TYR A 110 23.95 8.21 7.59
CA TYR A 110 23.43 9.34 6.81
C TYR A 110 22.41 10.18 7.58
N GLY A 111 22.39 10.07 8.91
CA GLY A 111 21.40 10.77 9.73
C GLY A 111 21.55 12.27 9.61
N GLY A 112 20.47 12.95 9.23
CA GLY A 112 20.48 14.40 9.11
C GLY A 112 21.16 14.92 7.84
N GLU A 113 21.37 14.08 6.81
CA GLU A 113 21.92 14.55 5.55
C GLU A 113 21.01 15.59 4.87
N LEU A 114 21.63 16.70 4.44
CA LEU A 114 20.91 17.89 4.00
C LEU A 114 20.15 17.71 2.66
N PRO A 115 20.69 17.03 1.63
CA PRO A 115 19.93 16.71 0.43
C PRO A 115 18.54 16.09 0.67
N SER A 116 18.43 15.02 1.47
CA SER A 116 17.13 14.40 1.76
C SER A 116 16.18 15.32 2.54
N ILE A 117 16.71 16.08 3.51
CA ILE A 117 15.90 17.04 4.27
C ILE A 117 15.39 18.15 3.35
N SER A 118 16.24 18.70 2.49
CA SER A 118 15.87 19.73 1.52
C SER A 118 14.83 19.23 0.52
N ALA A 119 15.02 18.01 0.00
CA ALA A 119 14.05 17.36 -0.87
C ALA A 119 12.71 17.15 -0.17
N ALA A 120 12.71 16.74 1.11
CA ALA A 120 11.49 16.53 1.88
C ALA A 120 10.73 17.84 2.14
N ILE A 121 11.41 18.91 2.54
CA ILE A 121 10.79 20.24 2.71
C ILE A 121 10.09 20.65 1.42
N LYS A 122 10.81 20.61 0.28
CA LYS A 122 10.24 21.02 -0.99
C LYS A 122 9.12 20.09 -1.46
N THR A 123 9.23 18.80 -1.20
CA THR A 123 8.19 17.81 -1.52
C THR A 123 6.93 18.10 -0.75
N ILE A 124 7.02 18.31 0.57
CA ILE A 124 5.87 18.63 1.43
C ILE A 124 5.18 19.92 0.96
N ASP A 125 5.95 20.95 0.58
CA ASP A 125 5.38 22.18 0.03
C ASP A 125 4.56 21.91 -1.24
N ILE A 126 5.11 21.14 -2.19
CA ILE A 126 4.43 20.77 -3.42
C ILE A 126 3.18 19.93 -3.13
N LEU A 127 3.27 18.95 -2.23
CA LEU A 127 2.14 18.11 -1.85
C LEU A 127 0.96 18.95 -1.35
N LYS A 128 1.24 19.97 -0.52
CA LYS A 128 0.25 20.90 0.03
C LYS A 128 -0.29 21.85 -1.04
N SER A 129 0.57 22.59 -1.72
CA SER A 129 0.16 23.64 -2.67
C SER A 129 -0.62 23.09 -3.86
N ASN A 130 -0.28 21.88 -4.32
CA ASN A 130 -0.89 21.28 -5.50
C ASN A 130 -1.98 20.25 -5.17
N LYS A 131 -2.34 20.07 -3.89
CA LYS A 131 -3.33 19.07 -3.45
C LYS A 131 -3.05 17.68 -4.04
N VAL A 132 -1.79 17.27 -3.94
CA VAL A 132 -1.30 16.06 -4.62
C VAL A 132 -1.99 14.80 -4.10
N PRO A 133 -2.20 14.60 -2.79
CA PRO A 133 -2.94 13.43 -2.30
C PRO A 133 -4.34 13.32 -2.90
N GLU A 134 -5.09 14.42 -2.98
CA GLU A 134 -6.43 14.46 -3.56
C GLU A 134 -6.38 14.16 -5.06
N ASN A 135 -5.44 14.76 -5.78
CA ASN A 135 -5.27 14.52 -7.22
C ASN A 135 -4.93 13.05 -7.53
N ILE A 136 -4.04 12.43 -6.74
CA ILE A 136 -3.72 11.00 -6.88
C ILE A 136 -4.94 10.15 -6.54
N ARG A 137 -5.70 10.52 -5.51
CA ARG A 137 -6.94 9.82 -5.14
C ARG A 137 -7.92 9.76 -6.30
N ASP A 138 -8.20 10.90 -6.90
CA ASP A 138 -9.19 11.01 -7.98
C ASP A 138 -8.74 10.21 -9.22
N LYS A 139 -7.45 10.24 -9.54
CA LYS A 139 -6.86 9.41 -10.60
C LYS A 139 -6.94 7.91 -10.32
N GLY A 140 -6.74 7.48 -9.08
CA GLY A 140 -6.87 6.06 -8.74
C GLY A 140 -8.30 5.57 -8.71
N LEU A 141 -9.26 6.40 -8.29
CA LEU A 141 -10.68 6.09 -8.44
C LEU A 141 -11.04 5.97 -9.92
N TYR A 142 -10.58 6.90 -10.76
CA TYR A 142 -10.75 6.82 -12.21
C TYR A 142 -10.21 5.49 -12.78
N PHE A 143 -9.00 5.07 -12.37
CA PHE A 143 -8.45 3.78 -12.77
C PHE A 143 -9.32 2.60 -12.31
N ILE A 144 -9.70 2.55 -11.03
CA ILE A 144 -10.52 1.45 -10.48
C ILE A 144 -11.85 1.33 -11.23
N ASP A 145 -12.57 2.45 -11.38
CA ASP A 145 -13.90 2.48 -11.98
C ASP A 145 -13.85 2.05 -13.44
N ASN A 146 -12.91 2.58 -14.23
CA ASN A 146 -12.79 2.24 -15.64
C ASN A 146 -12.24 0.83 -15.86
N PHE A 147 -11.34 0.35 -15.01
CA PHE A 147 -10.85 -1.03 -15.07
C PHE A 147 -12.01 -2.01 -14.87
N ASN A 148 -12.82 -1.81 -13.83
CA ASN A 148 -13.98 -2.66 -13.55
C ASN A 148 -15.09 -2.51 -14.60
N LYS A 149 -15.27 -1.31 -15.16
CA LYS A 149 -16.16 -1.09 -16.30
C LYS A 149 -15.74 -1.93 -17.51
N ILE A 150 -14.44 -1.99 -17.82
CA ILE A 150 -13.91 -2.84 -18.90
C ILE A 150 -14.19 -4.32 -18.60
N CYS A 151 -13.95 -4.79 -17.37
CA CYS A 151 -14.27 -6.18 -17.00
C CYS A 151 -15.74 -6.51 -17.27
N ASN A 152 -16.66 -5.61 -16.89
CA ASN A 152 -18.10 -5.78 -17.13
C ASN A 152 -18.45 -5.76 -18.62
N GLU A 153 -17.90 -4.83 -19.41
CA GLU A 153 -18.13 -4.75 -20.86
C GLU A 153 -17.65 -6.01 -21.60
N LEU A 154 -16.56 -6.62 -21.13
CA LEU A 154 -15.99 -7.84 -21.71
C LEU A 154 -16.58 -9.13 -21.14
N ASN A 155 -17.48 -9.05 -20.15
CA ASN A 155 -17.98 -10.19 -19.38
C ASN A 155 -16.87 -11.05 -18.77
N VAL A 156 -15.84 -10.40 -18.21
CA VAL A 156 -14.69 -11.03 -17.56
C VAL A 156 -14.83 -10.94 -16.04
N ASP A 157 -14.70 -12.06 -15.34
CA ASP A 157 -14.81 -12.16 -13.88
C ASP A 157 -13.53 -12.64 -13.16
N PHE A 158 -12.51 -13.04 -13.92
CA PHE A 158 -11.23 -13.56 -13.43
C PHE A 158 -10.28 -12.47 -12.91
N ILE A 159 -10.56 -11.18 -13.14
CA ILE A 159 -9.73 -10.06 -12.69
C ILE A 159 -10.59 -8.83 -12.38
N TYR A 160 -10.21 -8.07 -11.35
CA TYR A 160 -10.91 -6.85 -10.95
C TYR A 160 -9.97 -5.88 -10.22
N ALA A 161 -10.34 -4.60 -10.20
CA ALA A 161 -9.63 -3.56 -9.47
C ALA A 161 -10.36 -3.18 -8.18
N LYS A 162 -9.60 -2.85 -7.12
CA LYS A 162 -10.12 -2.39 -5.83
C LYS A 162 -9.10 -1.54 -5.07
N GLY A 163 -9.46 -1.16 -3.84
CA GLY A 163 -8.61 -0.44 -2.91
C GLY A 163 -9.05 1.02 -2.80
N TYR A 164 -8.13 1.87 -2.37
CA TYR A 164 -8.36 3.31 -2.28
C TYR A 164 -7.91 4.00 -3.55
N GLY A 165 -8.48 5.16 -3.86
CA GLY A 165 -7.94 6.01 -4.94
C GLY A 165 -6.45 6.32 -4.76
N ASN A 166 -5.97 6.51 -3.53
CA ASN A 166 -4.56 6.76 -3.27
C ASN A 166 -3.68 5.50 -3.43
N TRP A 167 -4.29 4.33 -3.34
CA TRP A 167 -3.59 3.05 -3.34
C TRP A 167 -4.41 1.95 -4.02
N PRO A 168 -4.67 2.10 -5.33
CA PRO A 168 -5.44 1.14 -6.09
C PRO A 168 -4.63 -0.14 -6.31
N LYS A 169 -5.32 -1.25 -6.50
CA LYS A 169 -4.74 -2.50 -6.96
C LYS A 169 -5.68 -3.25 -7.88
N TYR A 170 -5.13 -4.15 -8.68
CA TYR A 170 -5.91 -5.20 -9.35
C TYR A 170 -5.53 -6.57 -8.80
N GLU A 171 -6.50 -7.47 -8.76
CA GLU A 171 -6.29 -8.85 -8.31
C GLU A 171 -7.07 -9.83 -9.19
N CYS A 172 -6.45 -10.99 -9.44
CA CYS A 172 -7.07 -12.09 -10.18
C CYS A 172 -7.79 -13.05 -9.23
N LYS A 173 -8.73 -13.82 -9.76
CA LYS A 173 -9.40 -14.92 -9.07
C LYS A 173 -8.99 -16.25 -9.68
N ASP A 174 -9.01 -17.28 -8.86
CA ASP A 174 -8.88 -18.65 -9.36
C ASP A 174 -10.07 -18.98 -10.25
N THR A 175 -9.78 -19.73 -11.31
CA THR A 175 -10.78 -20.38 -12.16
C THR A 175 -10.83 -21.86 -11.80
N LYS A 176 -11.66 -22.63 -12.50
CA LYS A 176 -11.70 -24.10 -12.31
C LYS A 176 -10.40 -24.80 -12.72
N ILE A 177 -9.59 -24.18 -13.58
CA ILE A 177 -8.44 -24.82 -14.25
C ILE A 177 -7.13 -24.12 -13.87
N TYR A 178 -7.15 -22.79 -13.80
CA TYR A 178 -5.98 -21.96 -13.54
C TYR A 178 -6.13 -21.17 -12.25
N THR A 179 -5.02 -21.03 -11.55
CA THR A 179 -4.87 -20.19 -10.37
C THR A 179 -4.81 -18.71 -10.74
N SER A 180 -5.17 -17.86 -9.78
CA SER A 180 -5.02 -16.40 -9.86
C SER A 180 -3.58 -15.96 -10.14
N GLN A 181 -2.58 -16.69 -9.66
CA GLN A 181 -1.16 -16.39 -9.91
C GLN A 181 -0.75 -16.64 -11.36
N GLU A 182 -1.20 -17.75 -11.95
CA GLU A 182 -0.94 -18.05 -13.37
C GLU A 182 -1.57 -16.99 -14.28
N ILE A 183 -2.83 -16.64 -14.00
CA ILE A 183 -3.55 -15.59 -14.73
C ILE A 183 -2.85 -14.24 -14.57
N LEU A 184 -2.45 -13.89 -13.34
CA LEU A 184 -1.73 -12.65 -13.05
C LEU A 184 -0.38 -12.60 -13.76
N THR A 185 0.33 -13.72 -13.86
CA THR A 185 1.62 -13.83 -14.55
C THR A 185 1.48 -13.44 -16.01
N LEU A 186 0.54 -14.08 -16.71
CA LEU A 186 0.30 -13.77 -18.11
C LEU A 186 -0.22 -12.33 -18.30
N PHE A 187 -1.10 -11.86 -17.41
CA PHE A 187 -1.59 -10.48 -17.47
C PHE A 187 -0.45 -9.48 -17.38
N GLN A 188 0.43 -9.60 -16.39
CA GLN A 188 1.58 -8.69 -16.25
C GLN A 188 2.56 -8.79 -17.41
N GLN A 189 2.84 -10.00 -17.91
CA GLN A 189 3.65 -10.21 -19.12
C GLN A 189 3.08 -9.40 -20.28
N GLU A 190 1.78 -9.51 -20.53
CA GLU A 190 1.12 -8.86 -21.66
C GLU A 190 1.05 -7.33 -21.50
N LEU A 191 0.98 -6.80 -20.27
CA LEU A 191 1.15 -5.36 -20.02
C LEU A 191 2.57 -4.91 -20.38
N VAL A 192 3.60 -5.63 -19.91
CA VAL A 192 5.01 -5.32 -20.17
C VAL A 192 5.33 -5.40 -21.66
N ARG A 193 4.82 -6.41 -22.37
CA ARG A 193 4.98 -6.58 -23.83
C ARG A 193 4.42 -5.38 -24.61
N ARG A 194 3.41 -4.70 -24.06
CA ARG A 194 2.78 -3.49 -24.62
C ARG A 194 3.34 -2.19 -24.02
N GLY A 195 4.49 -2.28 -23.35
CA GLY A 195 5.25 -1.14 -22.83
C GLY A 195 4.70 -0.54 -21.54
N ILE A 196 3.96 -1.32 -20.74
CA ILE A 196 3.45 -0.91 -19.43
C ILE A 196 4.10 -1.78 -18.35
N LEU A 197 5.06 -1.21 -17.61
CA LEU A 197 5.64 -1.84 -16.44
C LEU A 197 4.83 -1.47 -15.20
N ILE A 198 4.04 -2.41 -14.68
CA ILE A 198 3.17 -2.17 -13.54
C ILE A 198 3.05 -3.42 -12.67
N LYS A 199 2.96 -3.20 -11.35
CA LYS A 199 2.70 -4.23 -10.34
C LYS A 199 1.20 -4.28 -10.02
N PRO A 200 0.68 -5.37 -9.40
CA PRO A 200 -0.73 -5.48 -9.03
C PRO A 200 -1.19 -4.31 -8.16
N THR A 201 -0.33 -3.88 -7.24
CA THR A 201 -0.48 -2.61 -6.52
C THR A 201 -0.03 -1.44 -7.41
N VAL A 202 -0.96 -0.56 -7.74
CA VAL A 202 -0.76 0.51 -8.72
C VAL A 202 -0.44 1.82 -7.99
N PHE A 203 0.83 2.25 -8.09
CA PHE A 203 1.29 3.51 -7.51
C PHE A 203 1.17 4.66 -8.52
N ILE A 204 -0.01 5.27 -8.59
CA ILE A 204 -0.22 6.47 -9.40
C ILE A 204 0.55 7.65 -8.77
N CYS A 205 1.36 8.30 -9.59
CA CYS A 205 2.07 9.54 -9.25
C CYS A 205 1.34 10.77 -9.78
N TYR A 206 1.57 11.93 -9.15
CA TYR A 206 1.02 13.23 -9.57
C TYR A 206 1.25 13.55 -11.06
N ARG A 207 2.41 13.14 -11.60
CA ARG A 207 2.81 13.37 -12.99
C ARG A 207 1.92 12.64 -14.01
N HIS A 208 1.31 11.51 -13.67
CA HIS A 208 0.47 10.78 -14.62
C HIS A 208 -0.73 11.64 -15.00
N SER A 209 -0.96 11.77 -16.30
CA SER A 209 -2.15 12.39 -16.88
C SER A 209 -3.28 11.37 -17.00
N TYR A 210 -4.51 11.83 -17.23
CA TYR A 210 -5.61 10.92 -17.58
C TYR A 210 -5.33 10.17 -18.88
N SER A 211 -4.65 10.77 -19.85
CA SER A 211 -4.21 10.06 -21.06
C SER A 211 -3.22 8.92 -20.78
N ASP A 212 -2.37 9.04 -19.76
CA ASP A 212 -1.50 7.93 -19.34
C ASP A 212 -2.33 6.79 -18.75
N LEU A 213 -3.38 7.12 -17.98
CA LEU A 213 -4.31 6.14 -17.41
C LEU A 213 -5.16 5.49 -18.52
N ASP A 214 -5.61 6.24 -19.51
CA ASP A 214 -6.36 5.71 -20.65
C ASP A 214 -5.51 4.75 -21.49
N ARG A 215 -4.23 5.07 -21.68
CA ARG A 215 -3.27 4.15 -22.30
C ARG A 215 -3.15 2.85 -21.49
N LEU A 216 -2.97 2.95 -20.18
CA LEU A 216 -2.92 1.79 -19.29
C LEU A 216 -4.21 0.94 -19.41
N LEU A 217 -5.38 1.57 -19.32
CA LEU A 217 -6.68 0.91 -19.41
C LEU A 217 -6.91 0.24 -20.77
N SER A 218 -6.48 0.87 -21.86
CA SER A 218 -6.52 0.28 -23.21
C SER A 218 -5.67 -0.97 -23.31
N VAL A 219 -4.45 -0.95 -22.74
CA VAL A 219 -3.56 -2.12 -22.69
C VAL A 219 -4.15 -3.22 -21.79
N CYS A 220 -4.73 -2.88 -20.63
CA CYS A 220 -5.45 -3.82 -19.78
C CYS A 220 -6.60 -4.51 -20.54
N ARG A 221 -7.40 -3.75 -21.31
CA ARG A 221 -8.49 -4.30 -22.14
C ARG A 221 -7.98 -5.34 -23.13
N GLN A 222 -6.87 -5.05 -23.82
CA GLN A 222 -6.26 -5.98 -24.79
C GLN A 222 -5.77 -7.26 -24.10
N ALA A 223 -5.13 -7.14 -22.95
CA ALA A 223 -4.67 -8.29 -22.17
C ALA A 223 -5.84 -9.13 -21.64
N MET A 224 -6.92 -8.50 -21.16
CA MET A 224 -8.13 -9.20 -20.72
C MET A 224 -8.77 -10.01 -21.84
N LEU A 225 -8.89 -9.44 -23.05
CA LEU A 225 -9.43 -10.14 -24.22
C LEU A 225 -8.60 -11.38 -24.58
N LEU A 226 -7.26 -11.22 -24.66
CA LEU A 226 -6.35 -12.33 -24.95
C LEU A 226 -6.49 -13.44 -23.90
N ILE A 227 -6.44 -13.08 -22.62
CA ILE A 227 -6.54 -14.07 -21.54
C ILE A 227 -7.90 -14.75 -21.54
N SER A 228 -8.99 -14.02 -21.80
CA SER A 228 -10.32 -14.62 -21.91
C SER A 228 -10.38 -15.70 -23.00
N ASP A 229 -9.78 -15.46 -24.16
CA ASP A 229 -9.70 -16.47 -25.24
C ASP A 229 -8.84 -17.68 -24.82
N LEU A 230 -7.69 -17.44 -24.20
CA LEU A 230 -6.80 -18.51 -23.74
C LEU A 230 -7.39 -19.36 -22.62
N LEU A 231 -8.21 -18.76 -21.75
CA LEU A 231 -8.96 -19.47 -20.71
C LEU A 231 -10.04 -20.36 -21.32
N LEU A 232 -10.77 -19.90 -22.35
CA LEU A 232 -11.78 -20.70 -23.05
C LEU A 232 -11.16 -21.90 -23.77
N ASN A 233 -9.94 -21.73 -24.31
CA ASN A 233 -9.22 -22.75 -25.07
C ASN A 233 -8.28 -23.60 -24.21
N ASN A 234 -8.25 -23.41 -22.88
CA ASN A 234 -7.35 -24.10 -21.95
C ASN A 234 -5.87 -24.05 -22.38
N ASN A 235 -5.41 -22.89 -22.86
CA ASN A 235 -4.07 -22.72 -23.41
C ASN A 235 -3.23 -21.65 -22.67
N LEU A 236 -3.63 -21.25 -21.47
CA LEU A 236 -3.01 -20.13 -20.74
C LEU A 236 -1.51 -20.36 -20.47
N LEU A 237 -1.14 -21.51 -19.91
CA LEU A 237 0.23 -21.80 -19.49
C LEU A 237 1.23 -21.88 -20.66
N ASN A 238 0.77 -22.32 -21.84
CA ASN A 238 1.61 -22.41 -23.02
C ASN A 238 1.99 -21.04 -23.61
N ASN A 239 1.39 -19.95 -23.10
CA ASN A 239 1.64 -18.59 -23.55
C ASN A 239 2.42 -17.75 -22.53
N ILE A 240 2.92 -18.38 -21.46
CA ILE A 240 3.79 -17.72 -20.49
C ILE A 240 5.25 -17.92 -20.93
N ASP A 241 5.97 -16.81 -21.13
CA ASP A 241 7.33 -16.79 -21.66
C ASP A 241 8.40 -17.06 -20.56
N GLY A 242 8.04 -17.03 -19.27
CA GLY A 242 8.98 -17.15 -18.14
C GLY A 242 8.38 -17.80 -16.88
N ASP A 243 9.05 -17.59 -15.74
CA ASP A 243 8.61 -18.17 -14.47
C ASP A 243 7.31 -17.54 -13.97
N LEU A 244 6.49 -18.35 -13.29
CA LEU A 244 5.29 -17.88 -12.63
C LEU A 244 5.62 -16.89 -11.52
N ILE A 245 4.75 -15.91 -11.34
CA ILE A 245 4.80 -15.03 -10.17
C ILE A 245 4.59 -15.89 -8.93
N ASN A 246 5.65 -16.00 -8.14
CA ASN A 246 5.61 -16.67 -6.85
C ASN A 246 5.73 -15.64 -5.73
N THR A 247 4.98 -15.87 -4.65
CA THR A 247 5.22 -15.15 -3.40
C THR A 247 6.56 -15.62 -2.86
N ILE A 248 7.58 -14.75 -2.92
CA ILE A 248 8.80 -14.97 -2.17
C ILE A 248 8.47 -14.63 -0.72
N ILE A 249 7.95 -15.61 0.03
CA ILE A 249 8.09 -15.57 1.48
C ILE A 249 9.60 -15.72 1.69
N ARG A 250 10.27 -14.68 2.19
CA ARG A 250 11.56 -14.90 2.82
C ARG A 250 11.24 -15.74 4.04
N ASP A 251 11.47 -17.05 3.96
CA ASP A 251 11.58 -17.89 5.13
C ASP A 251 12.75 -17.32 5.94
N GLU A 252 12.45 -16.46 6.90
CA GLU A 252 13.40 -16.02 7.92
C GLU A 252 13.64 -17.18 8.88
N THR A 253 14.43 -18.14 8.42
CA THR A 253 15.33 -18.93 9.26
C THR A 253 16.71 -18.81 8.65
N ILE A 254 17.29 -17.63 8.76
CA ILE A 254 18.74 -17.46 8.67
C ILE A 254 19.25 -17.49 10.11
N ASP A 255 19.66 -18.68 10.55
CA ASP A 255 20.64 -18.83 11.62
C ASP A 255 21.91 -18.10 11.20
N HIS A 256 22.17 -16.93 11.79
CA HIS A 256 23.50 -16.32 11.88
C HIS A 256 23.68 -15.68 13.26
#